data_AF-A0A554KXZ2-F1
#
_entry.id   AF-A0A554KXZ2-F1
#
_cell.length_a   1.000
_cell.length_b   1.000
_cell.length_c   1.000
_cell.angle_alpha   90.00
_cell.angle_beta   90.00
_cell.angle_gamma   90.00
#
_symmetry.space_group_name_H-M   'P 1'
#
loop_
_entity.id
_entity.type
_entity.pdbx_description
1 polymer ?
#
loop_
_entity_poly.entity_id
_entity_poly.type
_entity_poly.pdbx_seq_one_letter_code
_entity_poly.pdbx_strand_id
1 'polypeptide(L)' 'MKKVNVPRNKIARFAGKWIVIDPVEDTIIAVGETMRDIAPLVTHSVGDEVAPAGKAPFSFLVPRKDEGPYVLWIIF' A
#
# COMPACT_ATOMS: atom_id res chain seq x y z
N MET A 1 -2.75 -9.46 -8.47
CA MET A 1 -3.41 -8.78 -7.32
C MET A 1 -4.86 -9.22 -7.14
N LYS A 2 -5.42 -8.99 -5.94
CA LYS A 2 -6.85 -9.14 -5.61
C LYS A 2 -7.37 -7.79 -5.06
N LYS A 3 -8.45 -7.27 -5.64
CA LYS A 3 -9.17 -6.11 -5.08
C LYS A 3 -9.93 -6.52 -3.83
N VAL A 4 -9.93 -5.66 -2.82
CA VAL A 4 -10.61 -5.87 -1.54
C VAL A 4 -11.27 -4.57 -1.09
N ASN A 5 -12.20 -4.66 -0.15
CA ASN A 5 -12.75 -3.49 0.54
C ASN A 5 -12.71 -3.79 2.03
N VAL A 6 -11.67 -3.32 2.70
CA VAL A 6 -11.34 -3.71 4.07
C VAL A 6 -10.92 -2.48 4.86
N PRO A 7 -11.44 -2.26 6.09
CA PRO A 7 -10.94 -1.18 6.95
C PRO A 7 -9.48 -1.42 7.35
N ARG A 8 -8.67 -0.35 7.44
CA ARG A 8 -7.23 -0.40 7.74
C ARG A 8 -6.91 -1.14 9.03
N ASN A 9 -7.75 -1.04 10.06
CA ASN A 9 -7.55 -1.70 11.34
C ASN A 9 -7.45 -3.24 11.26
N LYS A 10 -7.83 -3.86 10.13
CA LYS A 10 -7.68 -5.29 9.87
C LYS A 10 -6.44 -5.61 9.03
N ILE A 11 -5.43 -4.73 9.00
CA ILE A 11 -4.19 -4.90 8.22
C ILE A 11 -3.41 -6.17 8.55
N ALA A 12 -3.37 -6.56 9.82
CA ALA A 12 -2.55 -7.69 10.29
C ALA A 12 -2.86 -9.02 9.59
N ARG A 13 -4.08 -9.20 9.05
CA ARG A 13 -4.45 -10.40 8.31
C ARG A 13 -3.73 -10.56 6.96
N PHE A 14 -3.09 -9.50 6.49
CA PHE A 14 -2.33 -9.47 5.23
C PHE A 14 -0.81 -9.53 5.46
N ALA A 15 -0.37 -10.00 6.64
CA ALA A 15 1.04 -10.19 6.94
C ALA A 15 1.77 -10.97 5.83
N GLY A 16 2.93 -10.44 5.41
CA GLY A 16 3.74 -10.98 4.31
C GLY A 16 3.21 -10.65 2.91
N LYS A 17 2.19 -9.80 2.78
CA LYS A 17 1.63 -9.37 1.49
C LYS A 17 1.78 -7.87 1.27
N TRP A 18 1.83 -7.48 0.01
CA TRP A 18 1.73 -6.08 -0.40
C TRP A 18 0.29 -5.64 -0.35
N ILE A 19 0.03 -4.47 0.22
CA ILE A 19 -1.31 -3.87 0.26
C ILE A 19 -1.30 -2.49 -0.37
N VAL A 20 -2.46 -2.06 -0.84
CA VAL A 20 -2.71 -0.67 -1.25
C VAL A 20 -3.79 -0.09 -0.34
N ILE A 21 -3.51 1.10 0.20
CA ILE A 21 -4.41 1.84 1.07
C ILE A 21 -4.88 3.10 0.34
N ASP A 22 -6.19 3.33 0.36
CA ASP A 22 -6.79 4.62 0.06
C ASP A 22 -6.78 5.47 1.35
N PRO A 23 -6.00 6.57 1.40
CA PRO A 23 -5.92 7.42 2.59
C PRO A 23 -7.19 8.23 2.87
N VAL A 24 -8.04 8.45 1.87
CA VAL A 24 -9.26 9.25 2.01
C VAL A 24 -10.33 8.45 2.75
N GLU A 25 -10.49 7.18 2.36
CA GLU A 25 -11.49 6.28 2.93
C GLU A 25 -10.94 5.46 4.12
N ASP A 26 -9.63 5.54 4.41
CA ASP A 26 -8.91 4.68 5.38
C ASP A 26 -9.16 3.18 5.16
N THR A 27 -9.17 2.77 3.88
CA THR A 27 -9.46 1.40 3.46
C THR A 27 -8.30 0.77 2.69
N ILE A 28 -8.12 -0.52 2.90
CA ILE A 28 -7.28 -1.39 2.08
C ILE A 28 -8.11 -1.77 0.85
N ILE A 29 -7.63 -1.38 -0.33
CA ILE A 29 -8.34 -1.51 -1.61
C ILE A 29 -7.80 -2.63 -2.51
N ALA A 30 -6.56 -3.06 -2.29
CA ALA A 30 -5.95 -4.16 -3.03
C ALA A 30 -4.87 -4.88 -2.22
N VAL A 31 -4.64 -6.15 -2.58
CA VAL A 31 -3.59 -7.01 -2.02
C VAL A 31 -2.86 -7.71 -3.16
N GLY A 32 -1.53 -7.77 -3.08
CA GLY A 32 -0.66 -8.48 -4.01
C GLY A 32 0.35 -9.35 -3.27
N GLU A 33 0.86 -10.38 -3.95
CA GLU A 33 1.99 -11.17 -3.42
C GLU A 33 3.31 -10.45 -3.68
N THR A 34 3.37 -9.61 -4.71
CA THR A 34 4.55 -8.83 -5.11
C THR A 34 4.21 -7.35 -5.28
N MET A 35 5.23 -6.48 -5.24
CA MET A 35 5.09 -5.06 -5.57
C MET A 35 4.61 -4.86 -7.02
N ARG A 36 5.00 -5.73 -7.95
CA ARG A 36 4.56 -5.65 -9.36
C ARG A 36 3.05 -5.86 -9.51
N ASP A 37 2.45 -6.67 -8.65
CA ASP A 37 1.01 -6.92 -8.68
C ASP A 37 0.18 -5.66 -8.40
N ILE A 38 0.70 -4.77 -7.57
CA ILE A 38 0.00 -3.58 -7.09
C ILE A 38 0.50 -2.27 -7.72
N ALA A 39 1.64 -2.30 -8.42
CA ALA A 39 2.24 -1.14 -9.05
C ALA A 39 1.25 -0.29 -9.87
N PRO A 40 0.35 -0.86 -10.70
CA PRO A 40 -0.61 -0.08 -11.47
C PRO A 40 -1.57 0.80 -10.64
N LEU A 41 -1.66 0.59 -9.33
CA LEU A 41 -2.53 1.36 -8.42
C LEU A 41 -1.79 2.47 -7.68
N VAL A 42 -0.46 2.48 -7.71
CA VAL A 42 0.38 3.40 -6.91
C VAL A 42 1.46 4.10 -7.73
N THR A 43 1.61 3.75 -9.00
CA THR A 43 2.49 4.44 -9.95
C THR A 43 1.66 5.26 -10.93
N HIS A 44 2.22 6.38 -11.38
CA HIS A 44 1.67 7.23 -12.44
C HIS A 44 2.75 7.47 -13.50
N SER A 45 2.33 7.86 -14.70
CA SER A 45 3.27 8.28 -15.74
C SER A 45 3.72 9.72 -15.49
N VAL A 46 4.88 10.07 -16.01
CA VAL A 46 5.36 11.46 -15.96
C VAL A 46 4.40 12.34 -16.76
N GLY A 47 3.86 13.38 -16.11
CA GLY A 47 2.92 14.32 -16.71
C GLY A 47 1.44 14.01 -16.46
N ASP A 48 1.12 12.86 -15.84
CA ASP A 48 -0.24 12.59 -15.37
C ASP A 48 -0.60 13.54 -14.22
N GLU A 49 -1.86 13.95 -14.14
CA GLU A 49 -2.38 14.66 -12.97
C GLU A 49 -2.44 13.69 -11.79
N VAL A 50 -1.64 13.99 -10.75
CA VAL A 50 -1.52 13.12 -9.58
C VAL A 50 -2.35 13.68 -8.43
N ALA A 51 -3.00 12.79 -7.69
CA ALA A 51 -3.67 13.17 -6.45
C ALA A 51 -2.68 13.89 -5.50
N PRO A 52 -3.12 14.96 -4.81
CA PRO A 52 -2.28 15.66 -3.84
C PRO A 52 -1.69 14.72 -2.78
N ALA A 53 -0.59 15.14 -2.16
CA ALA A 53 -0.01 14.44 -1.03
C ALA A 53 -1.06 14.18 0.07
N GLY A 54 -1.11 12.95 0.58
CA GLY A 54 -2.12 12.51 1.54
C GLY A 54 -3.47 12.12 0.95
N LYS A 55 -3.68 12.27 -0.37
CA LYS A 55 -4.85 11.76 -1.10
C LYS A 55 -4.51 10.63 -2.08
N ALA A 56 -3.25 10.54 -2.50
CA ALA A 56 -2.80 9.46 -3.37
C ALA A 56 -2.79 8.11 -2.62
N PRO A 57 -3.31 7.03 -3.25
CA PRO A 57 -3.14 5.69 -2.73
C PRO A 57 -1.65 5.36 -2.56
N PHE A 58 -1.33 4.67 -1.49
CA PHE A 58 0.05 4.25 -1.20
C PHE A 58 0.09 2.77 -0.86
N SER A 59 1.28 2.19 -0.94
CA SER A 59 1.49 0.77 -0.67
C SER A 59 2.70 0.51 0.19
N PHE A 60 2.65 -0.64 0.87
CA PHE A 60 3.78 -1.21 1.59
C PHE A 60 3.57 -2.70 1.82
N LEU A 61 4.68 -3.39 2.13
CA LEU A 61 4.68 -4.77 2.58
C LEU A 61 4.29 -4.83 4.05
N VAL A 62 3.26 -5.60 4.39
CA VAL A 62 2.89 -5.80 5.79
C VAL A 62 3.89 -6.76 6.44
N PRO A 63 4.61 -6.35 7.51
CA PRO A 63 5.56 -7.23 8.16
C PRO A 63 4.89 -8.49 8.70
N ARG A 64 5.61 -9.61 8.67
CA ARG A 64 5.24 -10.79 9.45
C ARG A 64 5.50 -10.53 10.93
N LYS A 65 4.88 -11.33 11.79
CA LYS A 65 4.94 -11.19 13.26
C LYS A 65 6.37 -11.03 13.80
N ASP A 66 7.34 -11.65 13.14
CA ASP A 66 8.74 -11.70 13.60
C ASP A 66 9.69 -10.83 12.77
N GLU A 67 9.19 -10.07 11.78
CA GLU A 67 10.03 -9.22 10.90
C GLU A 67 10.28 -7.81 11.46
N GLY A 68 9.64 -7.45 12.58
CA GLY A 68 9.68 -6.08 13.11
C GLY A 68 9.01 -5.06 12.17
N PRO A 69 8.90 -3.78 12.57
CA PRO A 69 8.36 -2.75 11.69
C PRO A 69 9.35 -2.41 10.56
N TYR A 70 8.86 -2.26 9.33
CA TYR A 70 9.66 -1.67 8.26
C TYR A 70 9.86 -0.18 8.53
N VAL A 71 11.12 0.26 8.59
CA VAL A 71 11.49 1.67 8.77
C VAL A 71 11.96 2.23 7.43
N LEU A 72 11.27 3.26 6.95
CA LEU A 72 11.75 4.04 5.81
C LEU A 72 12.92 4.91 6.26
N TRP A 73 14.13 4.59 5.80
CA TRP A 73 15.34 5.36 6.09
C TRP A 73 15.73 6.18 4.85
N ILE A 74 15.67 7.51 4.96
CA ILE A 74 16.05 8.44 3.90
C ILE A 74 17.36 9.13 4.33
N ILE A 75 18.40 9.02 3.52
CA ILE A 75 19.68 9.72 3.72
C ILE A 75 19.68 10.95 2.81
N PHE A 76 20.03 12.11 3.39
CA PHE A 76 20.21 13.37 2.69
C PHE A 76 21.67 13.60 2.32
#